data_AF-A0A9E0I4Q5-F1
#
_entry.id   AF-A0A9E0I4Q5-F1
#
_cell.length_a   1.000
_cell.length_b   1.000
_cell.length_c   1.000
_cell.angle_alpha   90.00
_cell.angle_beta   90.00
_cell.angle_gamma   90.00
#
_symmetry.space_group_name_H-M   'P 1'
#
loop_
_entity.id
_entity.type
_entity.pdbx_description
1 polymer ?
#
loop_
_entity_poly.entity_id
_entity_poly.type
_entity_poly.pdbx_seq_one_letter_code
_entity_poly.pdbx_strand_id
1 'polypeptide(L)' 'GASIEIYTPPATAWCLPCGQSVAITSRLDACPHCGSFQLQPTGGTELRVVDMQVV' A
#
# COMPACT_ATOMS: atom_id res chain seq x y z
N GLY A 1 -19.57 24.99 0.62
CA GLY A 1 -18.98 23.98 -0.29
C GLY A 1 -18.46 22.83 0.55
N ALA A 2 -18.20 21.66 -0.04
CA ALA A 2 -17.61 20.51 0.64
C ALA A 2 -16.12 20.37 0.28
N SER A 3 -15.28 19.96 1.24
CA SER A 3 -13.87 19.66 1.06
C SER A 3 -13.62 18.16 1.19
N ILE A 4 -12.64 17.64 0.42
CA ILE A 4 -12.25 16.23 0.43
C ILE A 4 -10.75 16.17 0.71
N GLU A 5 -10.36 15.37 1.68
CA GLU A 5 -8.96 15.04 1.99
C GLU A 5 -8.70 13.57 1.64
N ILE A 6 -7.64 13.29 0.90
CA ILE A 6 -7.27 11.94 0.47
C ILE A 6 -5.94 11.58 1.10
N TYR A 7 -5.94 10.50 1.89
CA TYR A 7 -4.72 9.89 2.43
C TYR A 7 -4.35 8.64 1.63
N THR A 8 -3.11 8.59 1.14
CA THR A 8 -2.60 7.52 0.28
C THR A 8 -1.44 6.80 0.98
N PRO A 9 -1.72 5.86 1.90
CA PRO A 9 -0.67 5.08 2.53
C PRO A 9 0.04 4.19 1.49
N PRO A 10 1.29 3.78 1.75
CA PRO A 10 1.97 2.79 0.92
C PRO A 10 1.16 1.50 0.80
N ALA A 11 1.19 0.90 -0.39
CA ALA A 11 0.66 -0.42 -0.61
C ALA A 11 1.48 -1.48 0.15
N THR A 12 0.94 -2.68 0.30
CA THR A 12 1.65 -3.81 0.93
C THR A 12 1.82 -4.95 -0.05
N ALA A 13 2.90 -5.71 0.10
CA ALA A 13 3.15 -6.93 -0.66
C ALA A 13 3.83 -8.00 0.21
N TRP A 14 3.57 -9.26 -0.11
CA TRP A 14 4.30 -10.41 0.43
C TRP A 14 5.51 -10.73 -0.44
N CYS A 15 6.70 -10.76 0.15
CA CYS A 15 7.91 -11.18 -0.54
C CYS A 15 8.07 -12.69 -0.49
N LEU A 16 8.09 -13.35 -1.66
CA LEU A 16 8.22 -14.81 -1.72
C LEU A 16 9.57 -15.33 -1.17
N PRO A 17 10.73 -14.72 -1.47
CA PRO A 17 12.01 -15.23 -0.97
C PRO A 17 12.26 -15.05 0.53
N CYS A 18 11.93 -13.91 1.11
CA CYS A 18 12.16 -13.70 2.55
C CYS A 18 10.92 -13.98 3.41
N GLY A 19 9.75 -14.22 2.80
CA GLY A 19 8.52 -14.53 3.52
C GLY A 19 8.11 -13.41 4.48
N GLN A 20 8.18 -12.15 4.04
CA GLN A 20 7.81 -10.98 4.84
C GLN A 20 6.80 -10.10 4.09
N SER A 21 5.88 -9.51 4.84
CA SER A 21 5.05 -8.41 4.33
C SER A 21 5.86 -7.11 4.36
N VAL A 22 5.92 -6.44 3.22
CA VAL A 22 6.69 -5.21 3.02
C VAL A 22 5.82 -4.12 2.42
N ALA A 23 6.14 -2.87 2.75
CA ALA A 23 5.55 -1.73 2.07
C ALA A 23 6.13 -1.59 0.66
N ILE A 24 5.28 -1.29 -0.31
CA ILE A 24 5.65 -0.97 -1.69
C ILE A 24 4.92 0.30 -2.15
N THR A 25 5.56 1.06 -3.02
CA THR A 25 4.96 2.22 -3.70
C THR A 25 4.63 1.88 -5.16
N SER A 26 5.31 0.88 -5.73
CA SER A 26 5.09 0.37 -7.08
C SER A 26 5.18 -1.15 -7.11
N ARG A 27 4.50 -1.76 -8.10
CA ARG A 27 4.60 -3.20 -8.39
C ARG A 27 5.98 -3.59 -8.96
N LEU A 28 6.82 -2.61 -9.23
CA LEU A 28 8.19 -2.77 -9.74
C LEU A 28 9.25 -2.61 -8.65
N ASP A 29 8.85 -2.33 -7.40
CA ASP A 29 9.79 -2.15 -6.30
C ASP A 29 10.51 -3.46 -5.96
N ALA A 30 11.76 -3.34 -5.52
CA ALA A 30 12.48 -4.43 -4.88
C ALA A 30 12.06 -4.55 -3.41
N CYS A 31 12.13 -5.76 -2.86
CA CYS A 31 11.94 -5.99 -1.44
C CYS A 31 12.96 -5.18 -0.62
N PRO A 32 12.54 -4.32 0.31
CA PRO A 32 13.46 -3.51 1.11
C PRO A 32 14.33 -4.35 2.07
N HIS A 33 13.95 -5.61 2.34
CA HIS A 33 14.71 -6.49 3.22
C HIS A 33 15.75 -7.36 2.50
N CYS A 34 15.47 -7.83 1.29
CA CYS A 34 16.31 -8.80 0.60
C CYS A 34 16.67 -8.43 -0.86
N GLY A 35 16.12 -7.34 -1.40
CA GLY A 35 16.38 -6.87 -2.76
C GLY A 35 15.70 -7.67 -3.87
N SER A 36 14.92 -8.71 -3.56
CA SER A 36 14.19 -9.48 -4.59
C SER A 36 12.99 -8.73 -5.15
N PHE A 37 12.69 -8.96 -6.43
CA PHE A 37 11.51 -8.41 -7.12
C PHE A 37 10.32 -9.39 -7.16
N GLN A 38 10.43 -10.56 -6.53
CA GLN A 38 9.34 -11.54 -6.43
C GLN A 38 8.37 -11.15 -5.30
N LEU A 39 7.61 -10.08 -5.53
CA LEU A 39 6.61 -9.53 -4.61
C LEU A 39 5.19 -9.84 -5.10
N GLN A 40 4.34 -10.31 -4.19
CA GLN A 40 2.90 -10.46 -4.41
C GLN A 40 2.16 -9.32 -3.70
N PRO A 41 1.57 -8.34 -4.42
CA PRO A 41 0.78 -7.28 -3.79
C PRO A 41 -0.39 -7.85 -2.99
N THR A 42 -0.56 -7.37 -1.76
CA THR A 42 -1.59 -7.82 -0.81
C THR A 42 -2.60 -6.73 -0.45
N GLY A 43 -2.35 -5.47 -0.82
CA GLY A 43 -3.27 -4.35 -0.61
C GLY A 43 -2.74 -3.05 -1.23
N GLY A 44 -3.51 -1.97 -1.11
CA GLY A 44 -3.18 -0.65 -1.67
C GLY A 44 -3.99 -0.27 -2.91
N THR A 45 -5.05 -1.02 -3.22
CA THR A 45 -6.02 -0.67 -4.27
C THR A 45 -7.39 -0.31 -3.71
N GLU A 46 -7.55 -0.37 -2.39
CA GLU A 46 -8.80 -0.11 -1.71
C GLU A 46 -9.02 1.39 -1.52
N LEU A 47 -10.27 1.84 -1.70
CA LEU A 47 -10.72 3.17 -1.31
C LEU A 47 -11.71 3.04 -0.16
N ARG A 48 -11.49 3.82 0.92
CA ARG A 48 -12.34 3.79 2.11
C ARG A 48 -12.62 5.20 2.61
N VAL A 49 -13.89 5.49 2.91
CA VAL A 49 -14.28 6.68 3.67
C VAL A 49 -13.92 6.43 5.13
N VAL A 50 -13.04 7.26 5.68
CA VAL A 50 -12.57 7.14 7.07
C VAL A 50 -13.41 8.01 8.00
N ASP A 51 -13.77 9.21 7.55
CA ASP A 51 -14.59 10.15 8.31
C ASP A 51 -15.48 10.99 7.38
N MET A 52 -16.59 11.50 7.91
CA MET A 52 -17.52 12.38 7.21
C MET A 52 -18.20 13.33 8.20
N GLN A 53 -17.95 14.62 8.03
CA GLN A 53 -18.55 15.67 8.86
C GLN A 53 -19.65 16.40 8.08
N VAL A 54 -20.78 16.65 8.76
CA VAL A 54 -21.90 17.45 8.25
C VAL A 54 -22.06 18.67 9.15
N VAL A 55 -22.18 19.87 8.55
CA VAL A 55 -22.33 21.17 9.24
C VAL A 55 -23.60 21.87 8.81
#